data_AF-A0A3B8HUS9-F1
#
_entry.id   AF-A0A3B8HUS9-F1
#
_cell.length_a   1.000
_cell.length_b   1.000
_cell.length_c   1.000
_cell.angle_alpha   90.00
_cell.angle_beta   90.00
_cell.angle_gamma   90.00
#
_symmetry.space_group_name_H-M   'P 1'
#
loop_
_entity.id
_entity.type
_entity.pdbx_description
1 polymer ?
#
loop_
_entity_poly.entity_id
_entity_poly.type
_entity_poly.pdbx_seq_one_letter_code
_entity_poly.pdbx_strand_id
1 'polypeptide(L)' 'MSAPRMQVRCGVENCYYNKSGFCYADALEVNAMGDDIANSSDGTCCTTFIESMS' A
#
# COMPACT_ATOMS: atom_id res chain seq x y z
N MET A 1 -12.09 16.17 -7.78
CA MET A 1 -12.89 15.01 -7.37
C MET A 1 -12.47 14.60 -5.97
N SER A 2 -13.36 14.63 -4.98
CA SER A 2 -13.07 14.11 -3.64
C SER A 2 -13.25 12.59 -3.67
N ALA A 3 -12.15 11.84 -3.84
CA ALA A 3 -12.19 10.40 -3.69
C ALA A 3 -12.61 10.03 -2.24
N PRO A 4 -13.32 8.91 -2.03
CA PRO A 4 -13.70 8.48 -0.69
C PRO A 4 -12.47 8.18 0.16
N ARG A 5 -12.43 8.74 1.38
CA ARG A 5 -11.39 8.43 2.36
C ARG A 5 -11.78 7.17 3.13
N MET A 6 -11.05 6.08 2.92
CA MET A 6 -11.22 4.83 3.67
C MET A 6 -9.97 4.52 4.49
N GLN A 7 -10.14 3.80 5.60
CA GLN A 7 -9.01 3.24 6.35
C GLN A 7 -8.50 2.00 5.60
N VAL A 8 -7.21 1.97 5.30
CA VAL A 8 -6.55 0.86 4.60
C VAL A 8 -5.75 0.06 5.62
N ARG A 9 -6.01 -1.24 5.71
CA ARG A 9 -5.18 -2.13 6.54
C ARG A 9 -3.80 -2.29 5.91
N CYS A 10 -2.76 -2.20 6.72
CA CYS A 10 -1.38 -2.46 6.31
C CYS A 10 -0.82 -3.56 7.22
N GLY A 11 -0.62 -4.75 6.65
CA GLY A 11 0.01 -5.87 7.37
C GLY A 11 1.54 -5.85 7.31
N VAL A 12 2.13 -4.90 6.58
CA VAL A 12 3.58 -4.82 6.37
C VAL A 12 4.20 -4.10 7.57
N GLU A 13 4.79 -4.85 8.50
CA GLU A 13 5.29 -4.33 9.79
C GLU A 13 6.41 -3.30 9.62
N ASN A 14 7.24 -3.42 8.58
CA ASN A 14 8.33 -2.49 8.28
C ASN A 14 7.93 -1.34 7.35
N CYS A 15 6.64 -1.15 7.05
CA CYS A 15 6.17 0.00 6.28
C CYS A 15 6.14 1.25 7.18
N TYR A 16 6.83 2.31 6.76
CA TYR A 16 6.85 3.62 7.44
C TYR A 16 5.44 4.17 7.72
N TYR A 17 4.49 3.90 6.82
CA TYR A 17 3.10 4.36 6.95
C TYR A 17 2.23 3.45 7.81
N ASN A 18 2.73 2.29 8.24
CA ASN A 18 2.00 1.40 9.13
C ASN A 18 1.97 1.98 10.55
N LYS A 19 0.76 2.32 11.02
CA LYS A 19 0.52 2.66 12.41
C LYS A 19 -0.61 1.76 12.92
N SER A 20 -0.28 0.89 13.87
CA SER A 20 -1.22 -0.06 14.49
C SER A 20 -1.97 -0.95 13.47
N GLY A 21 -1.30 -1.38 12.40
CA GLY A 21 -1.88 -2.26 11.38
C GLY A 21 -2.70 -1.54 10.30
N PHE A 22 -2.62 -0.21 10.22
CA PHE A 22 -3.29 0.60 9.21
C PHE A 22 -2.30 1.52 8.50
N CYS A 23 -2.50 1.75 7.20
CA CYS A 23 -1.72 2.68 6.39
C CYS A 23 -2.21 4.11 6.60
N TYR A 24 -1.30 5.03 6.88
CA TYR A 24 -1.56 6.46 7.04
C TYR A 24 -0.93 7.32 5.94
N ALA A 25 -0.58 6.73 4.80
CA ALA A 25 -0.15 7.50 3.63
C ALA A 25 -1.28 8.42 3.13
N ASP A 26 -0.93 9.62 2.66
CA ASP A 26 -1.91 10.59 2.17
C ASP A 26 -2.59 10.13 0.87
N ALA A 27 -1.89 9.33 0.08
CA ALA A 27 -2.40 8.65 -1.10
C ALA A 27 -1.89 7.21 -1.10
N LEU A 28 -2.66 6.30 -1.69
CA LEU A 28 -2.27 4.91 -1.88
C LEU A 28 -2.18 4.62 -3.37
N GLU A 29 -1.05 4.08 -3.78
CA GLU A 29 -0.79 3.61 -5.14
C GLU A 29 -0.54 2.10 -5.09
N VAL A 30 -1.36 1.36 -5.83
CA VAL A 30 -1.30 -0.10 -5.93
C VAL A 30 -1.17 -0.44 -7.40
N ASN A 31 -0.10 -1.15 -7.73
CA ASN A 31 0.22 -1.55 -9.09
C ASN A 31 0.35 -3.08 -9.17
N ALA A 32 0.43 -3.62 -10.38
CA ALA A 32 0.82 -5.00 -10.56
C ALA A 32 2.29 -5.20 -10.15
N MET A 33 2.62 -6.39 -9.68
CA MET A 33 3.98 -6.82 -9.46
C MET A 33 4.54 -7.43 -10.75
N GLY A 34 5.58 -6.83 -11.31
CA GLY A 34 6.27 -7.38 -12.49
C GLY A 34 5.73 -6.88 -13.82
N ASP A 35 4.94 -7.69 -14.52
CA ASP A 35 4.57 -7.55 -15.94
C ASP A 35 3.35 -6.66 -16.22
N ASP A 36 3.05 -5.72 -15.31
CA ASP A 36 1.92 -4.80 -15.38
C ASP A 36 0.51 -5.46 -15.37
N ILE A 37 0.40 -6.78 -15.17
CA ILE A 37 -0.89 -7.50 -15.14
C ILE A 37 -1.06 -8.29 -13.84
N ALA A 38 -1.95 -7.83 -12.97
CA ALA A 38 -2.32 -8.55 -11.74
C ALA A 38 -3.54 -9.46 -11.98
N ASN A 39 -3.36 -10.78 -11.82
CA ASN A 39 -4.45 -11.76 -11.89
C ASN A 39 -4.87 -12.29 -10.50
N SER A 40 -4.16 -11.88 -9.44
CA SER A 40 -4.45 -12.21 -8.04
C SER A 40 -3.94 -11.10 -7.13
N SER A 41 -4.34 -11.11 -5.85
CA SER A 41 -3.81 -10.20 -4.84
C SER A 41 -2.30 -10.30 -4.68
N ASP A 42 -1.74 -11.50 -4.85
CA ASP A 42 -0.30 -11.75 -4.72
C ASP A 42 0.49 -11.08 -5.85
N GLY A 43 -0.16 -10.88 -7.01
CA GLY A 43 0.37 -10.12 -8.14
C GLY A 43 0.19 -8.61 -7.99
N THR A 44 -0.20 -8.09 -6.82
CA THR A 44 -0.29 -6.64 -6.56
C THR A 44 0.82 -6.18 -5.61
N CYS A 45 1.28 -4.95 -5.78
CA CYS A 45 2.29 -4.32 -4.92
C CYS A 45 1.86 -2.89 -4.55
N CYS A 46 2.05 -2.52 -3.29
CA CYS A 46 1.86 -1.15 -2.83
C CYS A 46 3.14 -0.35 -3.12
N THR A 47 3.14 0.47 -4.17
CA THR A 47 4.31 1.30 -4.51
C THR A 47 4.49 2.49 -3.57
N THR A 48 3.46 2.81 -2.77
CA THR A 48 3.56 3.75 -1.64
C THR A 48 4.38 3.20 -0.48
N PHE A 49 4.73 1.90 -0.47
CA PHE A 49 5.57 1.34 0.59
C PHE A 49 6.92 2.09 0.69
N ILE A 50 7.24 2.52 1.90
CA ILE A 50 8.57 3.04 2.28
C ILE A 50 9.02 2.20 3.48
N GLU A 51 10.27 1.76 3.47
CA GLU A 51 10.83 1.03 4.60
C GLU A 51 11.03 1.98 5.79
N SER A 52 10.60 1.58 6.98
CA SER A 52 10.70 2.41 8.19
C SER A 52 12.13 2.73 8.64
N MET A 53 13.15 2.11 8.02
CA MET A 53 14.58 2.27 8.35
C MET A 53 15.36 3.04 7.28
N SER A 54 14.70 3.53 6.22
CA SER A 54 15.30 4.30 5.11
C SER A 54 15.12 5.80 5.24
#